data_AF-X0T1U7-F1
#
_entry.id   AF-X0T1U7-F1
#
_cell.length_a   1.000
_cell.length_b   1.000
_cell.length_c   1.000
_cell.angle_alpha   90.00
_cell.angle_beta   90.00
_cell.angle_gamma   90.00
#
_symmetry.space_group_name_H-M   'P 1'
#
loop_
_entity.id
_entity.type
_entity.pdbx_description
1 polymer ?
#
loop_
_entity_poly.entity_id
_entity_poly.type
_entity_poly.pdbx_seq_one_letter_code
_entity_poly.pdbx_strand_id
1 'polypeptide(L)' 'MKKRGIGVGSMYYGLGYGFSRPDIGSATIEVCEDGSVIVRSGQVDYGQGSDTIL' A
#
# COMPACT_ATOMS: atom_id res chain seq x y z
N MET A 1 -35.54 -29.82 -3.63
CA MET A 1 -34.12 -29.78 -4.05
C MET A 1 -33.67 -28.33 -4.13
N LYS A 2 -32.52 -27.96 -3.54
CA LYS A 2 -31.94 -26.60 -3.70
C LYS A 2 -31.18 -26.53 -5.03
N LYS A 3 -31.35 -25.45 -5.81
CA LYS A 3 -30.57 -25.19 -7.03
C LYS A 3 -29.36 -24.31 -6.72
N ARG A 4 -28.27 -24.50 -7.46
CA ARG A 4 -27.05 -23.69 -7.42
C ARG A 4 -26.77 -23.12 -8.81
N GLY A 5 -26.12 -21.97 -8.88
CA GLY A 5 -25.72 -21.32 -10.12
C GLY A 5 -24.26 -20.85 -10.06
N ILE A 6 -23.72 -20.47 -11.21
CA ILE A 6 -22.36 -19.95 -11.37
C ILE A 6 -22.49 -18.54 -11.95
N GLY A 7 -21.68 -17.61 -11.45
CA GLY A 7 -21.56 -16.24 -11.96
C GLY A 7 -20.10 -15.84 -12.09
N VAL A 8 -19.84 -14.89 -13.00
CA VAL A 8 -18.51 -14.31 -13.21
C VAL A 8 -18.62 -12.81 -12.99
N GLY A 9 -17.63 -12.24 -12.31
CA GLY A 9 -17.47 -10.80 -12.12
C GLY A 9 -16.07 -10.37 -12.49
N SER A 10 -15.96 -9.23 -13.16
CA SER A 10 -14.71 -8.57 -13.50
C SER A 10 -14.72 -7.15 -12.94
N MET A 11 -13.54 -6.61 -12.62
CA MET A 11 -13.40 -5.23 -12.13
C MET A 11 -12.17 -4.55 -12.72
N TYR A 12 -12.23 -3.22 -12.74
CA TYR A 12 -11.10 -2.34 -12.93
C TYR A 12 -11.11 -1.34 -11.77
N TYR A 13 -9.96 -1.11 -11.15
CA TYR A 13 -9.84 -0.20 -10.00
C TYR A 13 -8.68 0.76 -10.23
N GLY A 14 -9.02 2.03 -10.43
CA GLY A 14 -8.03 3.09 -10.50
C GLY A 14 -7.39 3.32 -9.14
N LEU A 15 -6.08 3.46 -9.13
CA LEU A 15 -5.29 3.77 -7.94
C LEU A 15 -4.87 5.25 -7.94
N GLY A 16 -4.61 5.78 -6.74
CA GLY A 16 -4.21 7.15 -6.50
C GLY A 16 -5.37 8.13 -6.29
N TYR A 17 -5.07 9.35 -5.85
CA TYR A 17 -6.09 10.34 -5.47
C TYR A 17 -6.89 10.96 -6.64
N GLY A 18 -6.60 10.59 -7.89
CA GLY A 18 -7.31 11.06 -9.08
C GLY A 18 -6.76 12.37 -9.68
N PHE A 19 -7.40 12.85 -10.75
CA PHE A 19 -6.91 13.98 -11.54
C PHE A 19 -6.79 15.28 -10.72
N SER A 20 -5.67 15.97 -10.88
CA SER A 20 -5.34 17.24 -10.20
C SER A 20 -5.26 17.16 -8.67
N ARG A 21 -4.99 15.97 -8.11
CA ARG A 21 -4.66 15.80 -6.70
C ARG A 21 -3.20 15.36 -6.56
N PRO A 22 -2.36 16.09 -5.79
CA PRO A 22 -1.03 15.63 -5.47
C PRO A 22 -1.11 14.32 -4.67
N ASP A 23 -0.49 13.28 -5.19
CA ASP A 23 -0.30 11.99 -4.52
C ASP A 23 1.20 11.83 -4.25
N ILE A 24 1.66 12.43 -3.15
CA ILE A 24 3.08 12.57 -2.85
C ILE A 24 3.37 11.85 -1.53
N GLY A 25 4.24 10.84 -1.60
CA GLY A 25 4.86 10.22 -0.44
C GLY A 25 6.30 10.68 -0.28
N SER A 26 6.80 10.68 0.95
CA SER A 26 8.21 10.91 1.26
C SER A 26 8.68 9.95 2.36
N ALA A 27 9.99 9.72 2.40
CA ALA A 27 10.65 8.94 3.43
C ALA A 27 11.99 9.59 3.82
N THR A 28 12.40 9.37 5.06
CA THR A 28 13.71 9.73 5.59
C THR A 28 14.45 8.45 5.93
N ILE A 29 15.71 8.35 5.50
CA ILE A 29 16.57 7.20 5.74
C ILE A 29 17.80 7.66 6.52
N GLU A 30 18.13 6.91 7.57
CA GLU A 30 19.29 7.13 8.42
C GLU A 30 20.15 5.86 8.42
N VAL A 31 21.44 6.00 8.10
CA VAL A 31 22.42 4.91 8.18
C VAL A 31 23.21 5.09 9.47
N CYS A 32 23.13 4.10 10.36
CA CYS A 32 23.77 4.12 11.67
C CYS A 32 25.25 3.73 11.57
N GLU A 33 26.03 4.04 12.61
CA GLU A 33 27.47 3.76 12.65
C GLU A 33 27.80 2.26 12.57
N ASP A 34 26.87 1.40 13.00
CA ASP A 34 26.99 -0.06 12.95
C ASP A 34 26.56 -0.66 11.60
N GLY A 35 26.17 0.19 10.64
CA GLY A 35 25.66 -0.23 9.33
C GLY A 35 24.19 -0.63 9.31
N SER A 36 23.47 -0.54 10.44
CA SER A 36 22.02 -0.67 10.45
C SER A 36 21.34 0.55 9.80
N VAL A 37 20.07 0.41 9.41
CA VAL A 37 19.32 1.46 8.72
C VAL A 37 17.98 1.68 9.41
N ILE A 38 17.64 2.95 9.64
CA ILE A 38 16.32 3.36 10.12
C ILE A 38 15.59 4.05 8.96
N VAL A 39 14.44 3.52 8.57
CA VAL A 39 13.56 4.10 7.56
C VAL A 39 12.31 4.65 8.24
N ARG A 40 11.92 5.87 7.88
CA ARG A 40 10.70 6.54 8.39
C ARG A 40 9.91 7.08 7.20
N SER A 41 8.62 6.80 7.12
CA SER A 41 7.73 7.34 6.08
C SER A 41 6.50 8.01 6.72
N GLY A 42 5.77 8.82 5.94
CA GLY A 42 4.50 9.42 6.38
C GLY A 42 3.30 8.46 6.32
N GLN A 43 3.52 7.21 5.92
CA GLN A 43 2.48 6.21 5.72
C GLN A 43 2.21 5.45 7.03
N VAL A 44 0.97 4.95 7.21
CA VAL A 44 0.54 4.23 8.41
C VAL A 44 0.11 2.80 8.06
N ASP A 45 0.74 1.81 8.68
CA ASP A 45 0.34 0.40 8.58
C ASP A 45 -0.83 0.09 9.51
N TYR A 46 -1.95 -0.34 8.95
CA TYR A 46 -3.15 -0.81 9.65
C TYR A 46 -3.27 -2.35 9.66
N GLY A 47 -2.23 -3.06 9.23
CA GLY A 47 -2.21 -4.51 9.04
C GLY A 47 -2.19 -4.94 7.58
N GLN A 48 -2.05 -4.01 6.63
CA GLN A 48 -1.85 -4.32 5.21
C GLN A 48 -0.40 -4.75 4.90
N GLY A 49 0.54 -4.55 5.82
CA GLY A 49 1.94 -4.97 5.67
C GLY A 49 2.79 -4.01 4.86
N SER A 50 2.41 -2.73 4.85
CA SER A 50 3.18 -1.67 4.21
C SER A 50 4.55 -1.45 4.85
N ASP A 51 4.66 -1.60 6.18
CA ASP A 51 5.96 -1.49 6.89
C ASP A 51 6.87 -2.68 6.60
N THR A 52 6.31 -3.80 6.12
CA THR A 52 7.09 -4.99 5.73
C THR A 52 7.61 -4.91 4.29
N ILE A 53 6.92 -4.17 3.42
CA ILE A 53 7.30 -4.01 2.00
C ILE A 53 8.22 -2.81 1.79
N LEU A 54 8.17 -1.82 2.70
CA LEU A 54 9.07 -0.67 2.72
C LEU A 54 10.53 -1.10 2.96
#